data_AF-A0A7K2KIG3-F1
#
_entry.id   AF-A0A7K2KIG3-F1
#
_cell.length_a   1.000
_cell.length_b   1.000
_cell.length_c   1.000
_cell.angle_alpha   90.00
_cell.angle_beta   90.00
_cell.angle_gamma   90.00
#
_symmetry.space_group_name_H-M   'P 1'
#
loop_
_entity.id
_entity.type
_entity.pdbx_description
1 polymer ?
#
loop_
_entity_poly.entity_id
_entity_poly.type
_entity_poly.pdbx_seq_one_letter_code
_entity_poly.pdbx_strand_id
1 'polypeptide(L)'
;MPPDEIALGFDDGFHLVGCLVEEEELSPAALPLLRMIDEVFTEMTADAAPTDRWTTDALSTDAGWERARQLAREVLALEGEGDAPLPDICIVR
;
A
#
# COMPACT_ATOMS: atom_id res chain seq x y z
N MET A 1 1.37 2.21 -13.10
CA MET A 1 0.15 1.49 -12.73
C MET A 1 -0.93 2.54 -12.52
N PRO A 2 -2.15 2.35 -13.07
CA PRO A 2 -3.29 3.22 -12.78
C PRO A 2 -3.60 3.30 -11.26
N PRO A 3 -4.12 4.42 -10.73
CA PRO A 3 -4.39 4.58 -9.30
C PRO A 3 -5.43 3.59 -8.76
N ASP A 4 -6.46 3.30 -9.55
CA ASP A 4 -7.46 2.28 -9.28
C ASP A 4 -6.84 0.88 -9.19
N GLU A 5 -5.95 0.53 -10.12
CA GLU A 5 -5.22 -0.75 -10.10
C GLU A 5 -4.30 -0.88 -8.86
N ILE A 6 -3.76 0.23 -8.34
CA ILE A 6 -3.00 0.21 -7.08
C ILE A 6 -3.92 -0.15 -5.89
N ALA A 7 -5.10 0.44 -5.81
CA ALA A 7 -6.03 0.14 -4.73
C ALA A 7 -6.64 -1.26 -4.84
N LEU A 8 -6.97 -1.71 -6.06
CA LEU A 8 -7.45 -3.08 -6.29
C LEU A 8 -6.37 -4.12 -5.93
N GLY A 9 -5.11 -3.90 -6.36
CA GLY A 9 -4.02 -4.78 -6.01
C GLY A 9 -3.73 -4.81 -4.50
N PHE A 10 -3.97 -3.69 -3.81
CA PHE A 10 -3.90 -3.66 -2.35
C PHE A 10 -5.03 -4.46 -1.71
N ASP A 11 -6.28 -4.28 -2.14
CA ASP A 11 -7.46 -5.01 -1.64
C ASP A 11 -7.31 -6.52 -1.80
N ASP A 12 -6.90 -6.96 -3.00
CA ASP A 12 -6.60 -8.36 -3.30
C ASP A 12 -5.54 -8.95 -2.35
N GLY A 13 -4.48 -8.19 -2.08
CA GLY A 13 -3.42 -8.59 -1.15
C GLY A 13 -3.87 -8.54 0.32
N PHE A 14 -4.71 -7.57 0.69
CA PHE A 14 -5.18 -7.38 2.06
C PHE A 14 -5.98 -8.59 2.55
N HIS A 15 -6.73 -9.24 1.66
CA HIS A 15 -7.42 -10.49 1.96
C HIS A 15 -6.51 -11.64 2.42
N LEU A 16 -5.22 -11.61 2.04
CA LEU A 16 -4.24 -12.63 2.41
C LEU A 16 -3.50 -12.32 3.71
N VAL A 17 -3.60 -11.11 4.24
CA VAL A 17 -2.83 -10.64 5.40
C VAL A 17 -3.03 -11.53 6.63
N GLY A 18 -4.24 -12.05 6.84
CA GLY A 18 -4.50 -12.99 7.93
C GLY A 18 -3.64 -14.25 7.84
N CYS A 19 -3.56 -14.85 6.64
CA CYS A 19 -2.72 -16.02 6.39
C CYS A 19 -1.22 -15.69 6.54
N LEU A 20 -0.77 -14.55 6.02
CA LEU A 20 0.63 -14.13 6.12
C LEU A 20 1.09 -13.91 7.58
N VAL A 21 0.18 -13.42 8.43
CA VAL A 21 0.43 -13.30 9.88
C VAL A 21 0.49 -14.68 10.55
N GLU A 22 -0.40 -15.60 10.18
CA GLU A 22 -0.38 -16.99 10.68
C GLU A 22 0.88 -17.75 10.25
N GLU A 23 1.40 -17.47 9.06
CA GLU A 23 2.61 -18.07 8.49
C GLU A 23 3.92 -17.38 8.94
N GLU A 24 3.83 -16.38 9.83
CA GLU A 24 4.95 -15.57 10.32
C GLU A 24 5.71 -14.79 9.21
N GLU A 25 5.11 -14.66 8.02
CA GLU A 25 5.65 -13.87 6.89
C GLU A 25 5.35 -12.37 7.03
N LEU A 26 4.40 -12.01 7.89
CA LEU A 26 4.07 -10.63 8.23
C LEU A 26 3.90 -10.46 9.74
N SER A 27 4.47 -9.40 10.30
CA SER A 27 4.27 -9.06 11.71
C SER A 27 2.79 -8.80 11.99
N PRO A 28 2.24 -9.35 13.10
CA PRO A 28 0.91 -8.97 13.57
C PRO A 28 0.77 -7.46 13.82
N ALA A 29 1.89 -6.76 14.06
CA ALA A 29 1.92 -5.32 14.27
C ALA A 29 1.71 -4.50 12.99
N ALA A 30 1.86 -5.08 11.79
CA ALA A 30 1.55 -4.41 10.52
C ALA A 30 0.05 -4.39 10.20
N LEU A 31 -0.72 -5.34 10.73
CA LEU A 31 -2.15 -5.47 10.44
C LEU A 31 -2.96 -4.18 10.72
N PRO A 32 -2.77 -3.47 11.85
CA PRO A 32 -3.45 -2.19 12.08
C PRO A 32 -3.12 -1.13 11.02
N LEU A 33 -1.85 -1.04 10.60
CA LEU A 33 -1.41 -0.05 9.61
C LEU A 33 -1.97 -0.37 8.21
N LEU A 34 -1.97 -1.65 7.82
CA LEU A 34 -2.58 -2.10 6.57
C LEU A 34 -4.10 -1.82 6.56
N ARG A 35 -4.78 -2.06 7.69
CA ARG A 35 -6.21 -1.74 7.81
C ARG A 35 -6.48 -0.23 7.71
N MET A 36 -5.59 0.62 8.20
CA MET A 36 -5.70 2.07 8.02
C MET A 36 -5.53 2.51 6.56
N ILE A 37 -4.77 1.77 5.74
CA ILE A 37 -4.66 2.03 4.29
C ILE A 37 -5.99 1.67 3.60
N ASP A 38 -6.56 0.51 3.93
CA ASP A 38 -7.87 0.07 3.44
C ASP A 38 -8.98 1.11 3.76
N GLU A 39 -8.99 1.61 4.99
CA GLU A 39 -9.91 2.67 5.42
C GLU A 39 -9.76 3.94 4.58
N VAL A 40 -8.53 4.37 4.27
CA VAL A 40 -8.27 5.54 3.41
C VAL A 40 -8.87 5.35 2.01
N PHE A 41 -8.67 4.19 1.39
CA PHE A 41 -9.23 3.92 0.05
C PHE A 41 -10.76 3.80 0.08
N THR A 42 -11.32 3.24 1.16
CA THR A 42 -12.76 3.21 1.40
C THR A 42 -13.34 4.62 1.52
N GLU A 43 -12.71 5.51 2.30
CA GLU A 43 -13.10 6.91 2.45
C GLU A 43 -13.04 7.66 1.11
N MET A 44 -11.97 7.46 0.32
CA MET A 44 -11.81 8.07 -1.00
C MET A 44 -12.90 7.63 -1.97
N THR A 45 -13.38 6.39 -1.86
CA THR A 45 -14.48 5.85 -2.69
C THR A 45 -15.85 6.35 -2.25
N ALA A 46 -16.05 6.58 -0.95
CA ALA A 46 -17.32 7.03 -0.37
C ALA A 46 -17.60 8.54 -0.58
N ASP A 47 -16.59 9.35 -0.89
CA ASP A 47 -16.73 10.79 -1.12
C ASP A 47 -17.53 11.11 -2.40
N ALA A 48 -18.18 12.27 -2.46
CA ALA A 48 -19.15 12.64 -3.50
C ALA A 48 -18.53 12.95 -4.87
N ALA A 49 -17.20 13.10 -4.95
CA ALA A 49 -16.43 13.26 -6.19
C ALA A 49 -15.30 12.22 -6.29
N PRO A 50 -15.64 10.91 -6.34
CA PRO A 50 -14.65 9.85 -6.22
C PRO A 50 -13.71 9.83 -7.42
N THR A 51 -14.21 10.16 -8.63
CA THR A 51 -13.43 10.04 -9.88
C THR A 51 -12.19 10.92 -9.92
N ASP A 52 -12.21 12.10 -9.30
CA ASP A 52 -11.06 13.04 -9.34
C ASP A 52 -9.87 12.54 -8.52
N ARG A 53 -10.15 11.74 -7.47
CA ARG A 53 -9.14 11.13 -6.59
C ARG A 53 -8.46 9.91 -7.20
N TRP A 54 -9.07 9.28 -8.19
CA TRP A 54 -8.56 8.08 -8.88
C TRP A 54 -7.85 8.42 -10.20
N THR A 55 -7.19 9.57 -10.26
CA THR A 55 -6.42 10.02 -11.44
C THR A 55 -4.92 9.96 -11.18
N THR A 56 -4.12 9.86 -12.25
CA THR A 56 -2.66 9.85 -12.12
C THR A 56 -2.12 11.13 -11.48
N ASP A 57 -2.75 12.27 -11.73
CA ASP A 57 -2.36 13.55 -11.13
C ASP A 57 -2.61 13.54 -9.61
N ALA A 58 -3.78 13.04 -9.20
CA ALA A 58 -4.17 12.92 -7.79
C ALA A 58 -3.21 12.06 -6.96
N LEU A 59 -2.49 11.10 -7.56
CA LEU A 59 -1.45 10.36 -6.85
C LEU A 59 -0.47 11.31 -6.16
N SER A 60 -0.11 12.43 -6.78
CA SER A 60 0.88 13.36 -6.24
C SER A 60 0.31 14.47 -5.36
N THR A 61 -0.98 14.80 -5.51
CA THR A 61 -1.58 16.00 -4.90
C THR A 61 -2.69 15.71 -3.89
N ASP A 62 -3.32 14.54 -3.94
CA ASP A 62 -4.42 14.19 -3.05
C ASP A 62 -3.89 13.73 -1.67
N ALA A 63 -4.55 14.21 -0.62
CA ALA A 63 -4.16 13.93 0.75
C ALA A 63 -4.39 12.47 1.16
N GLY A 64 -5.38 11.78 0.57
CA GLY A 64 -5.62 10.35 0.77
C GLY A 64 -4.45 9.52 0.25
N TRP A 65 -4.00 9.81 -0.98
CA TRP A 65 -2.81 9.16 -1.55
C TRP A 65 -1.53 9.41 -0.74
N GLU A 66 -1.35 10.63 -0.21
CA GLU A 66 -0.21 10.91 0.65
C GLU A 66 -0.27 10.14 1.97
N ARG A 67 -1.46 10.06 2.58
CA ARG A 67 -1.67 9.29 3.81
C ARG A 67 -1.43 7.79 3.60
N ALA A 68 -1.96 7.23 2.51
CA ALA A 68 -1.75 5.82 2.15
C ALA A 68 -0.25 5.52 1.97
N ARG A 69 0.52 6.39 1.29
CA ARG A 69 1.97 6.25 1.16
C ARG A 69 2.70 6.31 2.50
N GLN A 70 2.32 7.23 3.38
CA GLN A 70 2.95 7.35 4.68
C GLN A 70 2.75 6.07 5.51
N LEU A 71 1.54 5.54 5.56
CA LEU A 71 1.23 4.27 6.22
C LEU A 71 1.98 3.09 5.58
N ALA A 72 2.06 3.03 4.26
CA ALA A 72 2.82 1.98 3.57
C ALA A 72 4.32 2.02 3.94
N ARG A 73 4.92 3.21 4.08
CA ARG A 73 6.30 3.34 4.55
C ARG A 73 6.47 2.87 5.99
N GLU A 74 5.49 3.13 6.85
CA GLU A 74 5.50 2.65 8.24
C GLU A 74 5.41 1.12 8.30
N VAL A 75 4.56 0.50 7.46
CA VAL A 75 4.52 -0.96 7.31
C VAL A 75 5.87 -1.49 6.86
N LEU A 76 6.47 -0.94 5.80
CA LEU A 76 7.77 -1.38 5.29
C LEU A 76 8.90 -1.22 6.32
N ALA A 77 8.88 -0.13 7.09
CA ALA A 77 9.85 0.09 8.16
C ALA A 77 9.68 -0.90 9.32
N LEU A 78 8.45 -1.30 9.61
CA LEU A 78 8.11 -2.28 10.66
C LEU A 78 8.49 -3.71 10.26
N GLU A 79 8.16 -4.11 9.05
CA GLU A 79 8.50 -5.44 8.50
C GLU A 79 9.99 -5.58 8.21
N GLY A 80 10.69 -4.45 8.14
CA GLY A 80 12.11 -4.40 7.88
C GLY A 80 12.41 -4.67 6.42
N GLU A 81 12.74 -3.62 5.67
CA GLU A 81 13.90 -3.72 4.78
C GLU A 81 15.12 -3.98 5.67
N GLY A 82 15.31 -5.22 6.10
CA GLY A 82 16.47 -5.66 6.83
C GLY A 82 17.66 -5.69 5.88
N ASP A 83 18.25 -4.54 5.56
CA ASP A 83 19.59 -4.35 4.95
C ASP A 83 19.93 -5.29 3.78
N ALA A 84 18.93 -5.90 3.13
CA ALA A 84 19.16 -6.84 2.06
C ALA A 84 19.61 -6.00 0.87
N PRO A 85 20.88 -6.10 0.44
CA PRO A 85 21.34 -5.32 -0.69
C PRO A 85 20.43 -5.65 -1.87
N LEU A 86 19.89 -4.60 -2.51
CA LEU A 86 19.19 -4.76 -3.78
C LEU A 86 20.07 -5.62 -4.70
N PRO A 87 19.52 -6.63 -5.38
CA PRO A 87 20.31 -7.48 -6.25
C PRO A 87 21.00 -6.61 -7.31
N ASP A 88 22.30 -6.82 -7.51
CA ASP A 88 23.07 -6.14 -8.55
C ASP A 88 22.37 -6.33 -9.91
N ILE A 89 21.82 -5.24 -10.45
CA ILE A 89 21.22 -5.23 -11.78
C ILE A 89 22.36 -5.18 -12.81
N CYS A 90 22.79 -6.34 -13.30
CA CYS A 90 23.71 -6.44 -14.41
C CYS A 90 22.99 -6.18 -15.74
N ILE A 91 23.22 -5.02 -16.37
CA ILE A 91 22.77 -4.75 -17.75
C ILE A 91 23.68 -5.53 -18.71
N VAL A 92 23.16 -6.59 -19.34
CA VAL A 92 23.82 -7.25 -20.47
C VAL A 92 23.58 -6.41 -21.72
N ARG A 93 24.65 -5.92 -22.34
CA ARG A 93 24.64 -5.13 -23.58
C ARG A 93 24.80 -6.02 -24.80
#